data_AF-A0A972J5F7-F1
#
_entry.id   AF-A0A972J5F7-F1
#
_cell.length_a   1.000
_cell.length_b   1.000
_cell.length_c   1.000
_cell.angle_alpha   90.00
_cell.angle_beta   90.00
_cell.angle_gamma   90.00
#
_symmetry.space_group_name_H-M   'P 1'
#
loop_
_entity.id
_entity.type
_entity.pdbx_description
1 polymer ?
#
loop_
_entity_poly.entity_id
_entity_poly.type
_entity_poly.pdbx_seq_one_letter_code
_entity_poly.pdbx_strand_id
1 'polypeptide(L)'
;MNQGFRIGEYDVRYPLVQGGMGVRISGGSLAGHVARCGGIGIVAAAGIAMNSRFFTGKNYFQAEPEAMKEELRKAYAIAPDGVVGVNVMVALSD
;
A
#
# COMPACT_ATOMS: atom_id res chain seq x y z
N MET A 1 -1.06 10.26 -28.73
CA MET A 1 -0.77 11.10 -27.54
C MET A 1 -1.20 10.27 -26.34
N ASN A 2 -0.26 9.79 -25.54
CA ASN A 2 -0.59 8.95 -24.38
C ASN A 2 -1.23 9.86 -23.33
N GLN A 3 -2.54 9.77 -23.14
CA GLN A 3 -3.23 10.45 -22.04
C GLN A 3 -2.68 9.82 -20.76
N GLY A 4 -1.79 10.53 -20.06
CA GLY A 4 -1.28 10.10 -18.76
C GLY A 4 -2.45 9.83 -17.80
N PHE A 5 -2.30 8.88 -16.89
CA PHE A 5 -3.34 8.60 -15.91
C PHE A 5 -3.14 9.48 -14.69
N ARG A 6 -4.04 10.45 -14.52
CA ARG A 6 -3.98 11.46 -13.46
C ARG A 6 -5.07 11.27 -12.42
N ILE A 7 -4.68 11.30 -11.15
CA ILE A 7 -5.59 11.35 -10.00
C ILE A 7 -5.17 12.53 -9.12
N GLY A 8 -5.97 13.59 -9.07
CA GLY A 8 -5.60 14.82 -8.37
C GLY A 8 -4.31 15.41 -8.92
N GLU A 9 -3.30 15.54 -8.06
CA GLU A 9 -1.94 16.03 -8.39
C GLU A 9 -0.99 14.92 -8.90
N TYR A 10 -1.39 13.65 -8.81
CA TYR A 10 -0.55 12.51 -9.14
C TYR A 10 -0.72 12.11 -10.60
N ASP A 11 0.40 11.94 -11.30
CA ASP A 11 0.45 11.53 -12.71
C ASP A 11 1.29 10.27 -12.85
N VAL A 12 0.77 9.24 -13.51
CA VAL A 12 1.49 7.98 -13.76
C VAL A 12 1.51 7.62 -15.23
N ARG A 13 2.57 6.89 -15.63
CA ARG A 13 2.83 6.50 -17.02
C ARG A 13 1.76 5.59 -17.60
N TYR A 14 1.27 4.64 -16.80
CA TYR A 14 0.31 3.63 -17.23
C TYR A 14 -1.00 3.77 -16.45
N PRO A 15 -2.17 3.70 -17.12
CA PRO A 15 -3.48 3.72 -16.47
C PRO A 15 -3.78 2.39 -15.76
N LEU A 16 -2.94 2.02 -14.80
CA LEU A 16 -2.98 0.76 -14.06
C LEU A 16 -2.92 1.05 -12.56
N VAL A 17 -3.93 0.56 -11.85
CA VAL A 17 -3.96 0.53 -10.39
C VAL A 17 -3.95 -0.93 -9.95
N GLN A 18 -2.95 -1.32 -9.17
CA GLN A 18 -2.95 -2.64 -8.56
C GLN A 18 -3.93 -2.67 -7.38
N GLY A 19 -4.91 -3.57 -7.39
CA GLY A 19 -5.97 -3.60 -6.36
C GLY A 19 -5.46 -3.99 -4.97
N GLY A 20 -5.91 -3.28 -3.93
CA GLY A 20 -5.55 -3.56 -2.55
C GLY A 20 -6.20 -4.82 -2.00
N MET A 21 -5.40 -5.85 -1.72
CA MET A 21 -5.81 -7.11 -1.10
C MET A 21 -5.26 -7.19 0.33
N GLY A 22 -6.17 -7.34 1.30
CA GLY A 22 -5.87 -7.38 2.74
C GLY A 22 -5.02 -8.57 3.18
N VAL A 23 -4.76 -8.65 4.48
CA VAL A 23 -3.93 -9.71 5.10
C VAL A 23 -2.54 -9.80 4.45
N ARG A 24 -1.99 -8.63 4.10
CA ARG A 24 -0.64 -8.43 3.53
C ARG A 24 -0.40 -9.06 2.15
N ILE A 25 -1.44 -9.45 1.41
CA ILE A 25 -1.26 -9.83 0.00
C ILE A 25 -0.76 -8.62 -0.80
N SER A 26 -1.37 -7.45 -0.58
CA SER A 26 -0.90 -6.17 -1.10
C SER A 26 -0.10 -5.40 -0.05
N GLY A 27 1.14 -5.87 0.18
CA GLY A 27 2.13 -5.17 0.98
C GLY A 27 3.02 -4.23 0.14
N GLY A 28 3.95 -3.57 0.81
CA GLY A 28 4.87 -2.58 0.25
C GLY A 28 5.78 -3.13 -0.84
N SER A 29 6.09 -4.43 -0.85
CA SER A 29 6.86 -5.04 -1.94
C SER A 29 6.10 -4.98 -3.27
N LEU A 30 4.84 -5.41 -3.29
CA LEU A 30 4.02 -5.41 -4.50
C LEU A 30 3.70 -3.96 -4.91
N ALA A 31 3.21 -3.16 -3.97
CA ALA A 31 2.86 -1.76 -4.21
C ALA A 31 4.06 -0.96 -4.74
N GLY A 32 5.24 -1.09 -4.10
CA GLY A 32 6.45 -0.42 -4.53
C GLY A 32 6.90 -0.80 -5.93
N HIS A 33 6.86 -2.09 -6.30
CA HIS A 33 7.26 -2.50 -7.65
C HIS A 33 6.28 -2.04 -8.73
N VAL A 34 4.96 -2.05 -8.44
CA VAL A 34 3.97 -1.49 -9.36
C VAL A 34 4.20 0.01 -9.58
N ALA A 35 4.42 0.75 -8.50
CA ALA A 35 4.70 2.19 -8.54
C ALA A 35 6.00 2.49 -9.32
N ARG A 36 7.07 1.73 -9.08
CA ARG A 36 8.35 1.83 -9.82
C ARG A 36 8.18 1.57 -11.32
N CYS A 37 7.28 0.66 -11.70
CA CYS A 37 6.97 0.36 -13.09
C CYS A 37 6.08 1.41 -13.77
N GLY A 38 5.61 2.44 -13.04
CA GLY A 38 4.82 3.53 -13.58
C GLY A 38 3.31 3.30 -13.55
N GLY A 39 2.81 2.36 -12.75
CA GLY A 39 1.41 2.29 -12.33
C GLY A 39 1.22 2.88 -10.92
N ILE A 40 0.04 2.66 -10.33
CA ILE A 40 -0.26 3.00 -8.93
C ILE A 40 -0.25 1.72 -8.09
N GLY A 41 0.65 1.65 -7.12
CA GLY A 41 0.70 0.56 -6.15
C GLY A 41 -0.19 0.84 -4.94
N ILE A 42 -0.90 -0.17 -4.43
CA ILE A 42 -1.81 0.01 -3.29
C ILE A 42 -1.38 -0.90 -2.14
N VAL A 43 -1.21 -0.32 -0.96
CA VAL A 43 -1.07 -1.07 0.30
C VAL A 43 -2.45 -1.20 0.95
N ALA A 44 -2.85 -2.41 1.32
CA ALA A 44 -4.14 -2.65 1.97
C ALA A 44 -4.01 -2.56 3.50
N ALA A 45 -4.86 -1.76 4.16
CA ALA A 45 -4.85 -1.61 5.62
C ALA A 45 -5.48 -2.82 6.34
N ALA A 46 -6.51 -3.42 5.76
CA ALA A 46 -7.24 -4.53 6.38
C ALA A 46 -6.29 -5.70 6.73
N GLY A 47 -6.16 -6.00 8.02
CA GLY A 47 -5.31 -7.09 8.51
C GLY A 47 -3.80 -6.83 8.38
N ILE A 48 -3.35 -5.60 8.20
CA ILE A 48 -1.93 -5.27 7.95
C ILE A 48 -1.00 -5.68 9.11
N ALA A 49 -1.53 -5.70 10.33
CA ALA A 49 -0.80 -6.16 11.51
C ALA A 49 -0.58 -7.67 11.52
N MET A 50 -1.48 -8.46 10.93
CA MET A 50 -1.38 -9.92 10.93
C MET A 50 -0.08 -10.36 10.28
N ASN A 51 0.65 -11.31 10.88
CA ASN A 51 1.96 -11.77 10.39
C ASN A 51 3.05 -10.68 10.29
N SER A 52 2.82 -9.49 10.86
CA SER A 52 3.89 -8.51 11.07
C SER A 52 4.72 -8.90 12.29
N ARG A 53 5.98 -8.44 12.36
CA ARG A 53 6.82 -8.62 13.56
C ARG A 53 6.31 -7.86 14.79
N PHE A 54 5.38 -6.93 14.59
CA PHE A 54 4.81 -6.11 15.66
C PHE A 54 3.64 -6.79 16.35
N PHE A 55 3.00 -7.78 15.70
CA PHE A 55 1.83 -8.47 16.22
C PHE A 55 2.22 -9.69 17.07
N THR A 56 1.82 -9.68 18.33
CA THR A 56 2.07 -10.72 19.34
C THR A 56 0.86 -11.64 19.57
N GLY A 57 -0.18 -11.51 18.74
CA GLY A 57 -1.42 -12.28 18.86
C GLY A 57 -2.53 -11.61 19.67
N LYS A 58 -2.23 -10.54 20.43
CA LYS A 58 -3.21 -9.85 21.30
C LYS A 58 -3.15 -8.32 21.25
N ASN A 59 -2.29 -7.75 20.41
CA ASN A 59 -1.96 -6.32 20.40
C ASN A 59 -2.27 -5.65 19.05
N TYR A 60 -3.32 -6.08 18.36
CA TYR A 60 -3.60 -5.68 16.98
C TYR A 60 -3.56 -4.15 16.79
N PHE A 61 -4.35 -3.40 17.57
CA PHE A 61 -4.40 -1.92 17.54
C PHE A 61 -3.05 -1.23 17.77
N GLN A 62 -2.14 -1.86 18.50
CA GLN A 62 -0.80 -1.31 18.77
C GLN A 62 0.19 -1.67 17.66
N ALA A 63 0.01 -2.86 17.06
CA ALA A 63 0.85 -3.38 16.00
C ALA A 63 0.50 -2.79 14.62
N GLU A 64 -0.77 -2.47 14.39
CA GLU A 64 -1.29 -2.03 13.09
C GLU A 64 -0.62 -0.75 12.57
N PRO A 65 -0.50 0.35 13.34
CA PRO A 65 0.18 1.55 12.85
C PRO A 65 1.65 1.31 12.51
N GLU A 66 2.35 0.45 13.28
CA GLU A 66 3.76 0.14 13.03
C GLU A 66 3.95 -0.75 11.81
N ALA A 67 3.10 -1.77 11.64
CA ALA A 67 3.08 -2.60 10.43
C ALA A 67 2.78 -1.75 9.18
N MET A 68 1.83 -0.83 9.29
CA MET A 68 1.46 0.05 8.19
C MET A 68 2.60 0.99 7.78
N LYS A 69 3.26 1.62 8.76
CA LYS A 69 4.45 2.44 8.53
C LYS A 69 5.58 1.63 7.88
N GLU A 70 5.79 0.39 8.30
CA GLU A 70 6.80 -0.49 7.71
C GLU A 70 6.51 -0.78 6.24
N GLU A 71 5.27 -1.13 5.88
CA GLU A 71 4.91 -1.42 4.49
C GLU A 71 5.00 -0.16 3.60
N LEU A 72 4.61 1.01 4.08
CA LEU A 72 4.78 2.26 3.33
C LEU A 72 6.26 2.61 3.14
N ARG A 73 7.08 2.50 4.20
CA ARG A 73 8.53 2.70 4.08
C ARG A 73 9.15 1.76 3.06
N LYS A 74 8.73 0.48 3.07
CA LYS A 74 9.19 -0.52 2.09
C LYS A 74 8.78 -0.15 0.67
N ALA A 75 7.54 0.31 0.46
CA ALA A 75 7.07 0.73 -0.86
C ALA A 75 7.88 1.91 -1.41
N TYR A 76 8.06 2.97 -0.60
CA TYR A 76 8.83 4.16 -1.01
C TYR A 76 10.34 3.91 -1.10
N ALA A 77 10.89 2.92 -0.38
CA ALA A 77 12.26 2.49 -0.60
C ALA A 77 12.47 1.87 -2.00
N ILE A 78 11.44 1.21 -2.55
CA ILE A 78 11.46 0.62 -3.90
C ILE A 78 11.14 1.67 -4.98
N ALA A 79 10.20 2.58 -4.69
CA ALA A 79 9.76 3.62 -5.61
C ALA A 79 9.73 5.00 -4.90
N PRO A 80 10.88 5.67 -4.73
CA PRO A 80 10.97 6.94 -4.01
C PRO A 80 10.05 8.02 -4.57
N ASP A 81 9.94 8.09 -5.90
CA ASP A 81 9.09 9.05 -6.64
C ASP A 81 7.80 8.40 -7.18
N GLY A 82 7.52 7.16 -6.77
CA GLY A 82 6.35 6.41 -7.24
C GLY A 82 5.08 6.78 -6.50
N VAL A 83 3.94 6.64 -7.18
CA VAL A 83 2.62 6.88 -6.56
C VAL A 83 2.17 5.62 -5.83
N VAL A 84 2.13 5.71 -4.50
CA VAL A 84 1.65 4.64 -3.61
C VAL A 84 0.40 5.11 -2.88
N GLY A 85 -0.70 4.39 -3.07
CA GLY A 85 -1.97 4.62 -2.39
C GLY A 85 -2.24 3.60 -1.28
N VAL A 86 -3.35 3.83 -0.59
CA VAL A 86 -3.79 3.02 0.54
C VAL A 86 -5.25 2.67 0.40
N ASN A 87 -5.58 1.39 0.61
CA ASN A 87 -6.96 0.95 0.67
C ASN A 87 -7.39 0.77 2.14
N VAL A 88 -8.39 1.55 2.56
CA VAL A 88 -8.96 1.53 3.91
C VAL A 88 -10.45 1.19 3.79
N MET A 89 -10.87 0.13 4.46
CA MET A 89 -12.27 -0.28 4.47
C MET A 89 -13.02 0.42 5.60
N VAL A 90 -13.97 1.28 5.24
CA VAL A 90 -14.79 2.02 6.21
C VAL A 90 -15.79 1.15 6.99
N ALA A 91 -15.98 -0.10 6.58
CA ALA A 91 -16.82 -1.07 7.28
C ALA A 91 -16.08 -1.78 8.43
N LEU A 92 -14.75 -1.66 8.48
CA LEU A 92 -13.99 -2.20 9.59
C LEU A 92 -14.07 -1.23 10.79
N SER A 93 -14.02 -1.80 11.98
CA SER A 93 -13.99 -1.09 13.27
C SER A 93 -12.86 -1.63 14.14
N ASP A 94 -11.85 -2.18 13.47
CA ASP A 94 -10.71 -2.88 14.03
C ASP A 94 -9.75 -1.96 14.77
#